data_AF-A0A3S5BFH6-F1
#
_entry.id   AF-A0A3S5BFH6-F1
#
_cell.length_a   1.000
_cell.length_b   1.000
_cell.length_c   1.000
_cell.angle_alpha   90.00
_cell.angle_beta   90.00
_cell.angle_gamma   90.00
#
_symmetry.space_group_name_H-M   'P 1'
#
loop_
_entity.id
_entity.type
_entity.pdbx_description
1 polymer ?
#
loop_
_entity_poly.entity_id
_entity_poly.type
_entity_poly.pdbx_seq_one_letter_code
_entity_poly.pdbx_strand_id
1 'polypeptide(L)'
;CSIESLSRRHFSQASDVWSWAVTLWEIWTGGAQPWPDISSSKALLEALQAGRRLAWPRLACPRNLYHLMLACWAEDAKSRPTFAYLKDRLDTIRPVDVIAKQNLDEADRLGIEAGDCIIVLDGRPENFWWRGQNRRTGEVGSFPRGLVDLGRNLSGHDISAPLPESFSHTGHLDTHGLSWGKPDILDP
;
A
#
# COMPACT_ATOMS: atom_id res chain seq x y z
N CYS A 1 -19.86 6.86 -12.88
CA CYS A 1 -21.14 6.28 -12.40
C CYS A 1 -21.03 4.76 -12.30
N SER A 2 -21.68 4.15 -11.32
CA SER A 2 -21.79 2.69 -11.19
C SER A 2 -22.72 2.09 -12.25
N ILE A 3 -22.67 0.76 -12.40
CA ILE A 3 -23.45 0.01 -13.39
C ILE A 3 -24.95 0.25 -13.21
N GLU A 4 -25.47 0.11 -11.98
CA GLU A 4 -26.90 0.30 -11.69
C GLU A 4 -27.38 1.73 -11.91
N SER A 5 -26.53 2.74 -11.66
CA SER A 5 -26.83 4.14 -11.95
C SER A 5 -26.86 4.43 -13.44
N LEU A 6 -25.96 3.82 -14.22
CA LEU A 6 -25.94 3.93 -15.69
C LEU A 6 -27.14 3.22 -16.33
N SER A 7 -27.49 2.02 -15.86
CA SER A 7 -28.53 1.20 -16.48
C SER A 7 -29.95 1.56 -16.06
N ARG A 8 -30.16 1.90 -14.79
CA ARG A 8 -31.50 1.99 -14.17
C ARG A 8 -31.74 3.31 -13.42
N ARG A 9 -30.76 4.22 -13.41
CA ARG A 9 -30.80 5.47 -12.62
C ARG A 9 -31.02 5.21 -11.13
N HIS A 10 -30.54 4.06 -10.62
CA HIS A 10 -30.59 3.75 -9.19
C HIS A 10 -29.37 4.36 -8.49
N PHE A 11 -29.62 5.07 -7.39
CA PHE A 11 -28.61 5.72 -6.57
C PHE A 11 -28.74 5.25 -5.13
N SER A 12 -27.61 5.01 -4.48
CA SER A 12 -27.51 4.48 -3.12
C SER A 12 -26.12 4.74 -2.55
N GLN A 13 -25.93 4.47 -1.26
CA GLN A 13 -24.61 4.46 -0.65
C GLN A 13 -23.60 3.56 -1.42
N ALA A 14 -24.07 2.45 -1.99
CA ALA A 14 -23.21 1.56 -2.78
C ALA A 14 -22.78 2.16 -4.14
N SER A 15 -23.61 3.02 -4.77
CA SER A 15 -23.20 3.76 -5.96
C SER A 15 -22.22 4.89 -5.63
N ASP A 16 -22.32 5.45 -4.43
CA ASP A 16 -21.36 6.44 -3.93
C ASP A 16 -20.01 5.80 -3.64
N VAL A 17 -19.98 4.59 -3.07
CA VAL A 17 -18.75 3.78 -2.88
C VAL A 17 -18.02 3.54 -4.21
N TRP A 18 -18.75 3.24 -5.28
CA TRP A 18 -18.16 3.10 -6.62
C TRP A 18 -17.49 4.41 -7.07
N SER A 19 -18.22 5.52 -6.95
CA SER A 19 -17.76 6.84 -7.38
C SER A 19 -16.56 7.32 -6.56
N TRP A 20 -16.56 7.04 -5.26
CA TRP A 20 -15.42 7.27 -4.36
C TRP A 20 -14.14 6.58 -4.83
N ALA A 21 -14.23 5.33 -5.28
CA ALA A 21 -13.06 4.61 -5.81
C ALA A 21 -12.57 5.19 -7.15
N VAL A 22 -13.47 5.74 -7.99
CA VAL A 22 -13.06 6.51 -9.18
C VAL A 22 -12.31 7.77 -8.75
N THR A 23 -12.81 8.51 -7.76
CA THR A 23 -12.12 9.69 -7.21
C THR A 23 -10.76 9.36 -6.63
N LEU A 24 -10.61 8.25 -5.90
CA LEU A 24 -9.29 7.81 -5.46
C LEU A 24 -8.37 7.51 -6.63
N TRP A 25 -8.85 6.86 -7.67
CA TRP A 25 -8.05 6.61 -8.86
C TRP A 25 -7.60 7.93 -9.53
N GLU A 26 -8.47 8.93 -9.60
CA GLU A 26 -8.14 10.28 -10.11
C GLU A 26 -7.04 10.93 -9.25
N ILE A 27 -7.16 10.90 -7.92
CA ILE A 27 -6.14 11.42 -6.99
C ILE A 27 -4.77 10.79 -7.27
N TRP A 28 -4.71 9.46 -7.38
CA TRP A 28 -3.45 8.73 -7.54
C TRP A 28 -2.88 8.74 -8.96
N THR A 29 -3.63 9.25 -9.94
CA THR A 29 -3.16 9.48 -11.32
C THR A 29 -2.83 10.94 -11.58
N GLY A 30 -2.96 11.82 -10.59
CA GLY A 30 -2.76 13.26 -10.78
C GLY A 30 -3.89 13.91 -11.58
N GLY A 31 -5.12 13.40 -11.47
CA GLY A 31 -6.30 13.94 -12.15
C GLY A 31 -6.48 13.43 -13.57
N ALA A 32 -5.98 12.23 -13.90
CA ALA A 32 -6.22 11.65 -15.22
C ALA A 32 -7.73 11.43 -15.45
N GLN A 33 -8.15 11.50 -16.71
CA GLN A 33 -9.55 11.24 -17.06
C GLN A 33 -9.87 9.74 -16.94
N PRO A 34 -10.92 9.35 -16.20
CA PRO A 34 -11.33 7.95 -16.11
C PRO A 34 -11.97 7.48 -17.42
N TRP A 35 -11.54 6.31 -17.90
CA TRP A 35 -11.98 5.69 -19.18
C TRP A 35 -11.93 6.67 -20.37
N PRO A 36 -10.77 7.24 -20.70
CA PRO A 36 -10.65 8.33 -21.68
C PRO A 36 -11.04 7.92 -23.11
N ASP A 37 -11.00 6.62 -23.40
CA ASP A 37 -11.31 6.03 -24.70
C ASP A 37 -12.81 5.71 -24.90
N ILE A 38 -13.66 5.99 -23.91
CA ILE A 38 -15.10 5.69 -23.97
C ILE A 38 -15.92 6.98 -24.02
N SER A 39 -16.55 7.24 -25.17
CA SER A 39 -17.23 8.52 -25.43
C SER A 39 -18.71 8.58 -25.03
N SER A 40 -19.34 7.46 -24.65
CA SER A 40 -20.78 7.44 -24.31
C SER A 40 -21.10 6.61 -23.08
N SER A 41 -22.16 6.98 -22.37
CA SER A 41 -22.64 6.23 -21.20
C SER A 41 -23.06 4.79 -21.52
N LYS A 42 -23.55 4.54 -22.74
CA LYS A 42 -23.92 3.19 -23.21
C LYS A 42 -22.68 2.32 -23.39
N ALA A 43 -21.67 2.83 -24.10
CA ALA A 43 -20.41 2.11 -24.29
C ALA A 43 -19.67 1.88 -22.96
N LEU A 44 -19.76 2.84 -22.02
CA LEU A 44 -19.21 2.66 -20.68
C LEU A 44 -19.93 1.53 -19.93
N LEU A 45 -21.26 1.49 -19.98
CA LEU A 45 -22.03 0.41 -19.35
C LEU A 45 -21.64 -0.96 -19.91
N GLU A 46 -21.58 -1.11 -21.23
CA GLU A 46 -21.18 -2.36 -21.90
C GLU A 46 -19.77 -2.80 -21.49
N ALA A 47 -18.81 -1.87 -21.45
CA ALA A 47 -17.45 -2.16 -21.03
C ALA A 47 -17.37 -2.58 -19.55
N LEU A 48 -18.11 -1.90 -18.67
CA LEU A 48 -18.15 -2.22 -17.23
C LEU A 48 -18.77 -3.60 -16.98
N GLN A 49 -19.82 -3.97 -17.73
CA GLN A 49 -20.45 -5.30 -17.70
C GLN A 49 -19.52 -6.39 -18.26
N ALA A 50 -18.65 -6.06 -19.21
CA ALA A 50 -17.57 -6.93 -19.67
C ALA A 50 -16.40 -7.05 -18.67
N GLY A 51 -16.52 -6.48 -17.46
CA GLY A 51 -15.51 -6.55 -16.41
C GLY A 51 -14.39 -5.49 -16.52
N ARG A 52 -14.48 -4.53 -17.44
CA ARG A 52 -13.47 -3.47 -17.57
C ARG A 52 -13.43 -2.62 -16.31
N ARG A 53 -12.23 -2.35 -15.80
CA ARG A 53 -11.96 -1.45 -14.65
C ARG A 53 -10.79 -0.52 -14.99
N LEU A 54 -10.64 0.56 -14.23
CA LEU A 54 -9.52 1.48 -14.40
C LEU A 54 -8.21 0.77 -14.01
N ALA A 55 -7.14 1.00 -14.76
CA ALA A 55 -5.86 0.35 -14.53
C ALA A 55 -5.18 0.86 -13.26
N TRP A 56 -4.40 0.01 -12.58
CA TRP A 56 -3.63 0.40 -11.41
C TRP A 56 -2.53 1.41 -11.75
N PRO A 57 -2.50 2.62 -11.15
CA PRO A 57 -1.37 3.55 -11.27
C PRO A 57 -0.18 3.07 -10.42
N ARG A 58 0.54 2.07 -10.93
CA ARG A 58 1.63 1.34 -10.26
C ARG A 58 2.76 2.21 -9.71
N LEU A 59 2.96 3.40 -10.29
CA LEU A 59 4.06 4.28 -9.92
C LEU A 59 3.80 5.10 -8.65
N ALA A 60 2.53 5.28 -8.28
CA ALA A 60 2.15 6.16 -7.17
C ALA A 60 1.23 5.45 -6.17
N CYS A 61 0.27 4.65 -6.61
CA CYS A 61 -0.75 4.08 -5.74
C CYS A 61 -0.28 2.79 -5.04
N PRO A 62 -0.36 2.71 -3.70
CA PRO A 62 -0.13 1.47 -2.97
C PRO A 62 -1.04 0.33 -3.45
N ARG A 63 -0.48 -0.88 -3.59
CA ARG A 63 -1.20 -2.05 -4.14
C ARG A 63 -2.46 -2.42 -3.34
N ASN A 64 -2.33 -2.40 -2.02
CA ASN A 64 -3.41 -2.62 -1.06
C ASN A 64 -4.55 -1.60 -1.21
N LEU A 65 -4.22 -0.34 -1.51
CA LEU A 65 -5.24 0.68 -1.81
C LEU A 65 -5.95 0.39 -3.14
N TYR A 66 -5.22 0.00 -4.17
CA TYR A 66 -5.83 -0.38 -5.46
C TYR A 66 -6.74 -1.61 -5.33
N HIS A 67 -6.38 -2.61 -4.53
CA HIS A 67 -7.28 -3.74 -4.23
C HIS A 67 -8.59 -3.26 -3.56
N LEU A 68 -8.53 -2.24 -2.70
CA LEU A 68 -9.72 -1.64 -2.10
C LEU A 68 -10.60 -0.96 -3.15
N MET A 69 -9.99 -0.25 -4.12
CA MET A 69 -10.72 0.32 -5.26
C MET A 69 -11.42 -0.76 -6.08
N LEU A 70 -10.74 -1.88 -6.37
CA LEU A 70 -11.34 -3.01 -7.08
C LEU A 70 -12.57 -3.58 -6.35
N ALA A 71 -12.52 -3.70 -5.01
CA ALA A 71 -13.65 -4.14 -4.22
C ALA A 71 -14.84 -3.16 -4.29
N CYS A 72 -14.57 -1.86 -4.35
CA CYS A 72 -15.61 -0.84 -4.55
C CYS A 72 -16.24 -0.90 -5.94
N TRP A 73 -15.54 -1.45 -6.93
CA TRP A 73 -16.05 -1.67 -8.27
C TRP A 73 -16.61 -3.08 -8.51
N ALA A 74 -17.05 -3.76 -7.44
CA ALA A 74 -17.81 -5.00 -7.58
C ALA A 74 -19.09 -4.75 -8.40
N GLU A 75 -19.43 -5.70 -9.28
CA GLU A 75 -20.61 -5.62 -10.13
C GLU A 75 -21.89 -5.59 -9.30
N ASP A 76 -22.04 -6.55 -8.37
CA ASP A 76 -23.10 -6.53 -7.39
C ASP A 76 -22.88 -5.43 -6.35
N ALA A 77 -23.84 -4.51 -6.25
CA ALA A 77 -23.81 -3.40 -5.30
C ALA A 77 -23.76 -3.87 -3.84
N LYS A 78 -24.34 -5.03 -3.50
CA LYS A 78 -24.33 -5.58 -2.14
C LYS A 78 -22.97 -6.15 -1.73
N SER A 79 -22.13 -6.48 -2.71
CA SER A 79 -20.79 -7.01 -2.49
C SER A 79 -19.74 -5.91 -2.26
N ARG A 80 -20.12 -4.64 -2.42
CA ARG A 80 -19.24 -3.49 -2.20
C ARG A 80 -19.09 -3.22 -0.70
N PRO A 81 -17.89 -2.82 -0.23
CA PRO A 81 -17.68 -2.46 1.17
C PRO A 81 -18.47 -1.22 1.57
N THR A 82 -18.79 -1.10 2.86
CA THR A 82 -19.40 0.12 3.41
C THR A 82 -18.34 1.20 3.65
N PHE A 83 -18.74 2.47 3.71
CA PHE A 83 -17.81 3.55 4.09
C PHE A 83 -17.18 3.35 5.48
N ALA A 84 -17.91 2.75 6.42
CA ALA A 84 -17.35 2.41 7.74
C ALA A 84 -16.17 1.43 7.61
N TYR A 85 -16.32 0.39 6.79
CA TYR A 85 -15.24 -0.54 6.49
C TYR A 85 -14.08 0.15 5.74
N LEU A 86 -14.39 0.98 4.75
CA LEU A 86 -13.37 1.70 3.98
C LEU A 86 -12.52 2.62 4.86
N LYS A 87 -13.15 3.34 5.80
CA LYS A 87 -12.46 4.20 6.76
C LYS A 87 -11.48 3.38 7.61
N ASP A 88 -11.95 2.29 8.20
CA ASP A 88 -11.12 1.40 9.03
C ASP A 88 -9.93 0.84 8.24
N ARG A 89 -10.18 0.36 7.01
CA ARG A 89 -9.12 -0.15 6.14
C ARG A 89 -8.11 0.92 5.72
N LEU A 90 -8.54 2.14 5.45
CA LEU A 90 -7.63 3.23 5.10
C LEU A 90 -6.65 3.57 6.23
N ASP A 91 -7.11 3.50 7.48
CA ASP A 91 -6.22 3.71 8.63
C ASP A 91 -5.10 2.66 8.71
N THR A 92 -5.37 1.44 8.23
CA THR A 92 -4.34 0.36 8.14
C THR A 92 -3.41 0.47 6.92
N ILE A 93 -3.78 1.24 5.89
CA ILE A 93 -3.03 1.34 4.61
C ILE A 93 -2.11 2.57 4.59
N ARG A 94 -2.06 3.35 5.68
CA ARG A 94 -1.25 4.57 5.75
C ARG A 94 0.22 4.27 5.40
N PRO A 95 0.78 4.96 4.39
CA PRO A 95 2.19 4.85 4.06
C PRO A 95 3.08 5.14 5.28
N VAL A 96 4.19 4.43 5.37
CA VAL A 96 5.18 4.63 6.43
C VAL A 96 6.13 5.73 6.01
N ASP A 97 6.39 6.67 6.91
CA ASP A 97 7.44 7.68 6.74
C ASP A 97 8.77 7.12 7.23
N VAL A 98 9.81 7.27 6.41
CA VAL A 98 11.20 6.87 6.73
C VAL A 98 12.15 8.05 6.55
N ILE A 99 13.27 8.02 7.25
CA ILE A 99 14.28 9.08 7.18
C ILE A 99 15.51 8.57 6.44
N ALA A 100 15.98 9.35 5.47
CA ALA A 100 17.20 9.04 4.74
C ALA A 100 18.44 9.22 5.62
N LYS A 101 19.34 8.22 5.64
CA LYS A 101 20.62 8.28 6.35
C LYS A 101 21.72 8.99 5.57
N GLN A 102 21.64 8.93 4.25
CA GLN A 102 22.69 9.36 3.33
C GLN A 102 22.08 9.91 2.05
N ASN A 103 22.90 10.60 1.28
CA ASN A 103 22.48 11.16 0.00
C ASN A 103 22.37 10.07 -1.07
N LEU A 104 21.47 10.26 -2.04
CA LEU A 104 21.37 9.49 -3.28
C LEU A 104 21.20 10.47 -4.44
N ASP A 105 22.16 10.47 -5.35
CA ASP A 105 22.15 11.28 -6.57
C ASP A 105 22.57 10.38 -7.75
N GLU A 106 21.65 9.52 -8.15
CA GLU A 106 21.79 8.61 -9.28
C GLU A 106 20.71 8.93 -10.32
N ALA A 107 21.08 8.88 -11.60
CA ALA A 107 20.11 9.04 -12.69
C ALA A 107 18.97 8.01 -12.57
N ASP A 108 17.74 8.43 -12.85
CA ASP A 108 16.50 7.63 -12.75
C ASP A 108 16.16 7.10 -11.34
N ARG A 109 16.84 7.60 -10.29
CA ARG A 109 16.53 7.31 -8.89
C ARG A 109 15.84 8.49 -8.22
N LEU A 110 15.29 8.24 -7.04
CA LEU A 110 14.79 9.31 -6.20
C LEU A 110 15.97 10.15 -5.70
N GLY A 111 15.99 11.45 -5.99
CA GLY A 111 16.96 12.37 -5.42
C GLY A 111 16.72 12.50 -3.91
N ILE A 112 17.74 12.17 -3.11
CA ILE A 112 17.63 12.12 -1.65
C ILE A 112 18.83 12.82 -1.02
N GLU A 113 18.57 13.64 -0.01
CA GLU A 113 19.56 14.18 0.91
C GLU A 113 19.41 13.54 2.29
N ALA A 114 20.51 13.40 3.03
CA ALA A 114 20.48 12.87 4.39
C ALA A 114 19.56 13.74 5.27
N GLY A 115 18.66 13.08 6.01
CA GLY A 115 17.61 13.73 6.80
C GLY A 115 16.29 13.95 6.05
N ASP A 116 16.22 13.70 4.73
CA ASP A 116 14.96 13.77 4.00
C ASP A 116 13.92 12.76 4.55
N CYS A 117 12.68 13.22 4.67
CA CYS A 117 11.55 12.37 5.01
C CYS A 117 10.91 11.82 3.73
N ILE A 118 10.84 10.49 3.62
CA ILE A 118 10.36 9.78 2.44
C ILE A 118 9.12 8.99 2.82
N ILE A 119 8.05 9.18 2.05
CA ILE A 119 6.83 8.37 2.15
C ILE A 119 7.06 7.07 1.38
N VAL A 120 7.04 5.92 2.05
CA VAL A 120 7.20 4.61 1.39
C VAL A 120 5.90 4.21 0.69
N LEU A 121 5.93 4.14 -0.64
CA LEU A 121 4.79 3.77 -1.49
C LEU A 121 4.77 2.27 -1.82
N ASP A 122 5.94 1.65 -2.00
CA ASP A 122 6.13 0.21 -2.12
C ASP A 122 7.46 -0.19 -1.46
N GLY A 123 7.38 -0.91 -0.34
CA GLY A 123 8.52 -1.18 0.55
C GLY A 123 8.54 -2.61 1.07
N ARG A 124 8.42 -3.59 0.19
CA ARG A 124 8.46 -5.01 0.60
C ARG A 124 9.83 -5.36 1.22
N PRO A 125 9.87 -6.03 2.39
CA PRO A 125 11.14 -6.37 3.05
C PRO A 125 12.10 -7.18 2.18
N GLU A 126 11.56 -7.98 1.27
CA GLU A 126 12.32 -8.85 0.37
C GLU A 126 12.97 -8.08 -0.80
N ASN A 127 12.50 -6.86 -1.08
CA ASN A 127 12.99 -6.05 -2.19
C ASN A 127 14.12 -5.13 -1.73
N PHE A 128 15.23 -5.13 -2.48
CA PHE A 128 16.31 -4.17 -2.26
C PHE A 128 15.91 -2.75 -2.66
N TRP A 129 15.20 -2.60 -3.78
CA TRP A 129 14.71 -1.31 -4.27
C TRP A 129 13.30 -1.07 -3.78
N TRP A 130 13.15 -0.01 -2.98
CA TRP A 130 11.86 0.50 -2.55
C TRP A 130 11.48 1.70 -3.42
N ARG A 131 10.19 2.02 -3.42
CA ARG A 131 9.64 3.20 -4.10
C ARG A 131 9.02 4.12 -3.07
N GLY A 132 9.28 5.41 -3.21
CA GLY A 132 8.74 6.40 -2.30
C GLY A 132 8.68 7.80 -2.88
N GLN A 133 8.09 8.69 -2.11
CA GLN A 133 7.99 10.11 -2.41
C GLN A 133 8.84 10.90 -1.43
N ASN A 134 9.79 11.68 -1.94
CA ASN A 134 10.53 12.61 -1.10
C ASN A 134 9.60 13.79 -0.73
N ARG A 135 9.36 14.02 0.56
CA ARG A 135 8.46 15.10 1.00
C ARG A 135 9.00 16.50 0.73
N ARG A 136 10.33 16.66 0.63
CA ARG A 136 10.98 17.95 0.35
C ARG A 136 10.82 18.34 -1.11
N THR A 137 11.13 17.43 -2.03
CA THR A 137 11.10 17.72 -3.48
C THR A 137 9.74 17.42 -4.11
N GLY A 138 8.93 16.56 -3.48
CA GLY A 138 7.69 16.03 -4.03
C GLY A 138 7.88 14.93 -5.07
N GLU A 139 9.13 14.62 -5.45
CA GLU A 139 9.46 13.63 -6.47
C GLU A 139 9.16 12.21 -6.01
N VAL A 140 8.76 11.36 -6.96
CA VAL A 140 8.49 9.94 -6.72
C VAL A 140 9.50 9.11 -7.51
N GLY A 141 10.21 8.23 -6.81
CA GLY A 141 11.30 7.47 -7.40
C GLY A 141 11.66 6.23 -6.60
N SER A 142 12.65 5.49 -7.10
CA SER A 142 13.16 4.30 -6.42
C SER A 142 14.42 4.61 -5.62
N PHE A 143 14.58 3.97 -4.47
CA PHE A 143 15.74 4.11 -3.60
C PHE A 143 16.07 2.78 -2.91
N PRO A 144 17.33 2.55 -2.49
CA PRO A 144 17.69 1.34 -1.77
C PRO A 144 17.07 1.32 -0.37
N ARG A 145 16.47 0.19 0.03
CA ARG A 145 15.92 -0.03 1.38
C ARG A 145 16.93 0.29 2.48
N GLY A 146 18.21 -0.04 2.28
CA GLY A 146 19.27 0.19 3.26
C GLY A 146 19.62 1.67 3.49
N LEU A 147 19.16 2.57 2.62
CA LEU A 147 19.45 4.01 2.69
C LEU A 147 18.63 4.72 3.77
N VAL A 148 17.54 4.11 4.24
CA VAL A 148 16.59 4.73 5.16
C VAL A 148 16.55 4.00 6.50
N ASP A 149 16.14 4.72 7.54
CA ASP A 149 15.71 4.17 8.82
C ASP A 149 14.23 4.47 9.05
N LEU A 150 13.54 3.61 9.80
CA LEU A 150 12.20 3.92 10.29
C LEU A 150 12.32 5.14 11.20
N GLY A 151 11.69 6.25 10.84
CA GLY A 151 11.76 7.52 11.59
C GLY A 151 11.10 7.49 12.97
N ARG A 152 10.83 6.29 13.52
CA ARG A 152 10.26 6.05 14.84
C ARG A 152 11.01 4.92 15.54
N ASN A 153 11.14 5.00 16.86
CA ASN A 153 11.56 3.86 17.67
C ASN A 153 10.61 2.68 17.37
N LEU A 154 11.19 1.52 17.05
CA LEU A 154 10.44 0.28 16.83
C LEU A 154 9.56 0.03 18.06
N SER A 155 8.24 -0.02 17.84
CA SER A 155 7.29 -0.44 18.86
C SER A 155 7.14 -1.97 18.81
N GLY A 156 6.71 -2.60 19.90
CA GLY A 156 6.47 -4.05 19.91
C GLY A 156 5.45 -4.54 18.86
N HIS A 157 4.71 -3.63 18.22
CA HIS A 157 3.75 -3.93 17.15
C HIS A 157 4.40 -3.96 15.76
N ASP A 158 5.65 -3.51 15.65
CA ASP A 158 6.47 -3.52 14.43
C ASP A 158 7.33 -4.78 14.31
N ILE A 159 7.33 -5.64 15.34
CA ILE A 159 8.04 -6.92 15.35
C ILE A 159 7.10 -7.95 14.71
N SER A 160 7.54 -8.59 13.63
CA SER A 160 6.86 -9.76 13.09
C SER A 160 6.68 -10.78 14.20
N ALA A 161 5.50 -11.39 14.32
CA ALA A 161 5.35 -12.56 15.17
C ALA A 161 6.46 -13.58 14.79
N PRO A 162 7.08 -14.26 15.76
CA PRO A 162 8.07 -15.29 15.47
C PRO A 162 7.48 -16.25 14.43
N LEU A 163 8.23 -16.53 13.35
CA LEU A 163 7.77 -17.51 12.40
C LEU A 163 7.58 -18.85 13.15
N PRO A 164 6.47 -19.56 12.97
CA PRO A 164 6.33 -20.91 13.48
C PRO A 164 7.51 -21.75 12.96
N GLU A 165 8.23 -22.44 13.83
CA GLU A 165 9.48 -23.17 13.54
C GLU A 165 10.70 -22.28 13.19
N SER A 166 10.70 -20.99 13.58
CA SER A 166 11.93 -20.17 13.54
C SER A 166 12.99 -20.71 14.50
N PHE A 167 14.27 -20.51 14.17
CA PHE A 167 15.42 -20.97 14.96
C PHE A 167 15.25 -20.66 16.45
N SER A 168 14.94 -21.68 17.25
CA SER A 168 14.91 -21.60 18.71
C SER A 168 16.35 -21.63 19.20
N HIS A 169 16.89 -20.47 19.56
CA HIS A 169 18.21 -20.37 20.15
C HIS A 169 18.14 -20.79 21.63
N THR A 170 18.45 -22.06 21.93
CA THR A 170 18.26 -22.67 23.26
C THR A 170 19.38 -22.39 24.26
N GLY A 171 20.50 -21.80 23.81
CA GLY A 171 21.51 -21.24 24.69
C GLY A 171 22.92 -21.17 24.10
N HIS A 172 23.78 -20.40 24.76
CA HIS A 172 25.21 -20.31 24.51
C HIS A 172 25.98 -20.85 25.73
N LEU A 173 27.01 -21.67 25.50
CA LEU A 173 28.01 -22.01 26.52
C LEU A 173 29.28 -21.19 26.26
N ASP A 174 29.84 -20.59 27.30
CA ASP A 174 31.19 -20.07 27.25
C ASP A 174 32.23 -21.17 27.55
N THR A 175 33.51 -20.87 27.31
CA THR A 175 34.65 -21.77 27.59
C THR A 175 34.93 -21.96 29.08
N HIS A 176 34.20 -21.26 29.96
CA HIS A 176 34.31 -21.30 31.41
C HIS A 176 33.12 -22.02 32.07
N GLY A 177 32.21 -22.61 31.28
CA GLY A 177 31.08 -23.41 31.75
C GLY A 177 29.85 -22.59 32.17
N LEU A 178 29.83 -21.28 31.91
CA LEU A 178 28.63 -20.46 32.11
C LEU A 178 27.72 -20.59 30.88
N SER A 179 26.49 -21.01 31.13
CA SER A 179 25.44 -21.12 30.13
C SER A 179 24.47 -19.95 30.26
N TRP A 180 24.12 -19.35 29.13
CA TRP A 180 23.04 -18.38 29.03
C TRP A 180 21.94 -19.00 28.16
N GLY A 181 20.73 -19.12 28.70
CA GLY A 181 19.61 -19.90 28.13
C GLY A 181 19.37 -21.22 28.89
N LYS A 182 18.13 -21.71 28.90
CA LYS A 182 17.75 -22.99 29.53
C LYS A 182 17.38 -23.99 28.43
N PRO A 183 18.23 -24.99 28.12
CA PRO A 183 17.93 -25.97 27.08
C PRO A 183 16.70 -26.84 27.39
N ASP A 184 16.33 -26.94 28.68
CA ASP A 184 15.21 -27.75 29.16
C ASP A 184 13.87 -27.00 29.17
N ILE A 185 13.87 -25.69 28.86
CA ILE A 185 12.67 -24.85 28.84
C ILE A 185 12.59 -24.19 27.48
N LEU A 186 11.72 -24.74 26.62
CA LEU A 186 11.24 -24.02 25.44
C LEU A 186 10.31 -22.92 25.96
N ASP A 187 10.67 -21.65 25.73
CA ASP A 187 9.72 -20.56 25.96
C ASP A 187 8.50 -20.78 25.02
N PRO A 188 7.27 -20.72 25.55
CA PRO A 188 6.05 -21.03 24.80
C PRO A 188 5.73 -20.00 23.71
#